data_AF-A0A943F623-F1
#
_entry.id   AF-A0A943F623-F1
#
_cell.length_a   1.000
_cell.length_b   1.000
_cell.length_c   1.000
_cell.angle_alpha   90.00
_cell.angle_beta   90.00
_cell.angle_gamma   90.00
#
_symmetry.space_group_name_H-M   'P 1'
#
loop_
_entity.id
_entity.type
_entity.pdbx_description
1 polymer ?
#
loop_
_entity_poly.entity_id
_entity_poly.type
_entity_poly.pdbx_seq_one_letter_code
_entity_poly.pdbx_strand_id
1 'polypeptide(L)'
;MALFPWSKNKTPALPGPSAELPWTLTVGVDPGTCSGPTWQQVEEGIYGLNQEQDSFLILEQQDPQNPNAYWFIQCAVARMGPDQGRYSVEVGFPGARGGELWVHLVSDAGQAAAYFSAAYQHRKIDFTGFEKEEL
;
A
#
# COMPACT_ATOMS: atom_id res chain seq x y z
N MET A 1 -20.92 37.46 -13.84
CA MET A 1 -20.75 36.34 -12.90
C MET A 1 -20.19 35.17 -13.71
N ALA A 2 -18.92 34.83 -13.53
CA ALA A 2 -18.31 33.69 -14.20
C ALA A 2 -18.39 32.49 -13.25
N LEU A 3 -19.08 31.43 -13.68
CA LEU A 3 -19.12 30.15 -12.99
C LEU A 3 -17.89 29.36 -13.45
N PHE A 4 -16.88 29.25 -12.59
CA PHE A 4 -15.79 28.30 -12.79
C PHE A 4 -16.32 26.90 -12.46
N PRO A 5 -16.31 25.93 -13.39
CA PRO A 5 -16.63 24.56 -13.04
C PRO A 5 -15.46 24.02 -12.21
N TRP A 6 -15.73 23.77 -10.94
CA TRP A 6 -14.88 22.97 -10.06
C TRP A 6 -14.63 21.62 -10.73
N SER A 7 -13.44 21.42 -11.29
CA SER A 7 -13.00 20.12 -11.75
C SER A 7 -12.92 19.20 -10.54
N LYS A 8 -13.88 18.28 -10.40
CA LYS A 8 -13.70 17.11 -9.54
C LYS A 8 -12.54 16.33 -10.14
N ASN A 9 -11.35 16.47 -9.57
CA ASN A 9 -10.23 15.58 -9.90
C ASN A 9 -10.72 14.16 -9.66
N LYS A 10 -10.97 13.44 -10.76
CA LYS A 10 -11.40 12.05 -10.74
C LYS A 10 -10.18 11.27 -10.28
N THR A 11 -10.20 10.78 -9.04
CA THR A 11 -9.15 9.87 -8.55
C THR A 11 -8.98 8.77 -9.60
N PRO A 12 -7.75 8.52 -10.08
CA PRO A 12 -7.52 7.49 -11.10
C PRO A 12 -8.11 6.16 -10.62
N ALA A 13 -8.83 5.47 -11.51
CA ALA A 13 -9.35 4.14 -11.23
C ALA A 13 -8.21 3.14 -11.41
N LEU A 14 -7.37 3.03 -10.38
CA LEU A 14 -6.26 2.08 -10.34
C LEU A 14 -6.77 0.68 -10.00
N PRO A 15 -6.08 -0.38 -10.47
CA PRO A 15 -6.45 -1.74 -10.15
C PRO A 15 -6.37 -1.99 -8.63
N GLY A 16 -7.35 -2.72 -8.12
CA GLY A 16 -7.38 -3.20 -6.74
C GLY A 16 -6.95 -4.67 -6.65
N PRO A 17 -6.84 -5.19 -5.42
CA PRO A 17 -6.52 -6.60 -5.18
C PRO A 17 -7.62 -7.54 -5.72
N SER A 18 -7.21 -8.74 -6.10
CA SER A 18 -8.11 -9.82 -6.52
C SER A 18 -8.88 -10.38 -5.32
N ALA A 19 -10.16 -10.71 -5.50
CA ALA A 19 -10.96 -11.40 -4.49
C ALA A 19 -10.68 -12.92 -4.41
N GLU A 20 -9.96 -13.47 -5.40
CA GLU A 20 -9.74 -14.91 -5.54
C GLU A 20 -8.33 -15.35 -5.11
N LEU A 21 -7.36 -14.44 -5.16
CA LEU A 21 -5.97 -14.73 -4.80
C LEU A 21 -5.77 -14.62 -3.28
N PRO A 22 -5.01 -15.56 -2.68
CA PRO A 22 -4.69 -15.49 -1.26
C PRO A 22 -3.74 -14.33 -0.98
N TRP A 23 -3.86 -13.77 0.22
CA TRP A 23 -2.90 -12.80 0.74
C TRP A 23 -1.63 -13.48 1.23
N THR A 24 -0.49 -12.82 1.01
CA THR A 24 0.80 -13.13 1.62
C THR A 24 1.26 -11.91 2.40
N LEU A 25 1.65 -12.10 3.66
CA LEU A 25 2.18 -11.05 4.53
C LEU A 25 3.67 -11.29 4.77
N THR A 26 4.47 -10.25 4.58
CA THR A 26 5.91 -10.23 4.92
C THR A 26 6.19 -9.08 5.88
N VAL A 27 6.93 -9.35 6.96
CA VAL A 27 7.33 -8.35 7.97
C VAL A 27 8.85 -8.33 8.09
N GLY A 28 9.48 -7.18 7.85
CA GLY A 28 10.92 -7.04 7.62
C GLY A 28 11.83 -7.13 8.85
N VAL A 29 11.28 -7.06 10.08
CA VAL A 29 12.09 -7.09 11.31
C VAL A 29 12.59 -8.51 11.63
N ASP A 30 11.86 -9.53 11.17
CA ASP A 30 12.23 -10.95 11.16
C ASP A 30 11.44 -11.58 9.99
N PRO A 31 12.05 -11.79 8.80
CA PRO A 31 11.33 -12.08 7.57
C PRO A 31 10.70 -13.49 7.60
N GLY A 32 9.55 -13.57 8.27
CA GLY A 32 8.58 -14.64 8.15
C GLY A 32 7.54 -14.24 7.11
N THR A 33 7.26 -15.16 6.18
CA THR A 33 6.15 -15.03 5.25
C THR A 33 4.96 -15.80 5.80
N CYS A 34 3.80 -15.14 5.92
CA CYS A 34 2.55 -15.74 6.36
C CYS A 34 1.56 -15.78 5.19
N SER A 35 1.22 -16.97 4.70
CA SER A 35 0.12 -17.16 3.75
C SER A 35 -1.22 -17.13 4.48
N GLY A 36 -2.18 -16.36 3.96
CA GLY A 36 -3.50 -16.19 4.56
C GLY A 36 -3.49 -15.49 5.92
N PRO A 37 -2.82 -14.33 6.07
CA PRO A 37 -2.80 -13.58 7.32
C PRO A 37 -4.22 -13.16 7.73
N THR A 38 -4.49 -13.16 9.02
CA THR A 38 -5.66 -12.49 9.60
C THR A 38 -5.48 -10.97 9.55
N TRP A 39 -6.59 -10.22 9.57
CA TRP A 39 -6.53 -8.76 9.69
C TRP A 39 -5.73 -8.31 10.91
N GLN A 40 -5.89 -9.00 12.05
CA GLN A 40 -5.17 -8.68 13.28
C GLN A 40 -3.64 -8.75 13.08
N GLN A 41 -3.13 -9.74 12.35
CA GLN A 41 -1.70 -9.86 12.07
C GLN A 41 -1.18 -8.72 11.17
N VAL A 42 -1.99 -8.30 10.20
CA VAL A 42 -1.66 -7.14 9.35
C VAL A 42 -1.61 -5.87 10.20
N GLU A 43 -2.62 -5.65 11.03
CA GLU A 43 -2.72 -4.49 11.91
C GLU A 43 -1.56 -4.43 12.91
N GLU A 44 -1.28 -5.54 13.62
CA GLU A 44 -0.14 -5.66 14.54
C GLU A 44 1.18 -5.37 13.84
N GLY A 45 1.37 -5.83 12.60
CA GLY A 45 2.57 -5.54 11.83
C GLY A 45 2.72 -4.07 11.46
N ILE A 46 1.63 -3.36 11.16
CA ILE A 46 1.65 -1.92 10.86
C ILE A 46 1.98 -1.10 12.12
N TYR A 47 1.36 -1.42 13.26
CA TYR A 47 1.66 -0.76 14.54
C TYR A 47 3.01 -1.17 15.12
N GLY A 48 3.59 -2.29 14.67
CA GLY A 48 4.93 -2.74 15.00
C GLY A 48 6.05 -2.05 14.22
N LEU A 49 5.73 -1.27 13.19
CA LEU A 49 6.73 -0.53 12.42
C LEU A 49 7.46 0.49 13.31
N ASN A 50 8.78 0.52 13.17
CA ASN A 50 9.69 1.30 13.98
C ASN A 50 10.68 2.07 13.09
N GLN A 51 10.79 3.38 13.33
CA GLN A 51 11.69 4.30 12.63
C GLN A 51 13.19 4.00 12.86
N GLU A 52 13.55 3.43 14.00
CA GLU A 52 14.95 3.15 14.37
C GLU A 52 15.52 1.95 13.61
N GLN A 53 14.64 1.03 13.20
CA GLN A 53 14.99 -0.21 12.51
C GLN A 53 14.56 -0.13 11.03
N ASP A 54 15.14 -0.99 10.19
CA ASP A 54 14.71 -1.14 8.81
C ASP A 54 13.45 -2.02 8.74
N SER A 55 12.38 -1.53 9.38
CA SER A 55 11.11 -2.26 9.50
C SER A 55 10.17 -1.89 8.37
N PHE A 56 9.59 -2.91 7.76
CA PHE A 56 8.59 -2.76 6.72
C PHE A 56 7.55 -3.86 6.83
N LEU A 57 6.40 -3.63 6.22
CA LEU A 57 5.33 -4.60 6.07
C LEU A 57 4.88 -4.60 4.62
N ILE A 58 4.72 -5.78 4.03
CA ILE A 58 4.19 -5.97 2.68
C ILE A 58 3.01 -6.93 2.78
N LEU A 59 1.88 -6.51 2.22
CA LEU A 59 0.71 -7.36 1.99
C LEU A 59 0.52 -7.49 0.48
N GLU A 60 0.70 -8.70 -0.05
CA GLU A 60 0.75 -8.95 -1.49
C GLU A 60 -0.15 -10.11 -1.94
N GLN A 61 -0.50 -10.07 -3.22
CA GLN A 61 -1.13 -11.14 -3.96
C GLN A 61 -0.32 -11.37 -5.23
N GLN A 62 0.00 -12.64 -5.50
CA GLN A 62 0.67 -13.05 -6.72
C GLN A 62 -0.03 -14.29 -7.26
N ASP A 63 -0.36 -14.26 -8.55
CA ASP A 63 -0.87 -15.45 -9.23
C ASP A 63 0.28 -16.45 -9.45
N PRO A 64 0.20 -17.68 -8.90
CA PRO A 64 1.22 -18.70 -9.07
C PRO A 64 1.37 -19.16 -10.53
N GLN A 65 0.34 -18.95 -11.36
CA GLN A 65 0.34 -19.32 -12.78
C GLN A 65 0.77 -18.16 -13.69
N ASN A 66 0.74 -16.93 -13.19
CA ASN A 66 1.10 -15.74 -13.95
C ASN A 66 1.88 -14.74 -13.07
N PRO A 67 3.23 -14.74 -13.11
CA PRO A 67 4.03 -13.83 -12.29
C PRO A 67 3.84 -12.35 -12.65
N ASN A 68 3.27 -12.04 -13.82
CA ASN A 68 2.93 -10.67 -14.21
C ASN A 68 1.54 -10.24 -13.69
N ALA A 69 0.81 -11.10 -12.98
CA ALA A 69 -0.43 -10.75 -12.29
C ALA A 69 -0.15 -10.70 -10.79
N TYR A 70 0.22 -9.50 -10.33
CA TYR A 70 0.51 -9.22 -8.93
C TYR A 70 -0.18 -7.93 -8.49
N TRP A 71 -0.35 -7.80 -7.19
CA TRP A 71 -0.76 -6.56 -6.54
C TRP A 71 -0.21 -6.55 -5.13
N PHE A 72 0.35 -5.44 -4.67
CA PHE A 72 0.79 -5.32 -3.29
C PHE A 72 0.53 -3.92 -2.72
N ILE A 73 0.43 -3.88 -1.40
CA ILE A 73 0.54 -2.67 -0.60
C ILE A 73 1.63 -2.88 0.44
N GLN A 74 2.55 -1.94 0.54
CA GLN A 74 3.62 -1.95 1.52
C GLN A 74 3.64 -0.68 2.36
N CYS A 75 4.24 -0.79 3.55
CA CYS A 75 4.41 0.32 4.45
C CYS A 75 5.76 0.26 5.16
N ALA A 76 6.41 1.41 5.27
CA ALA A 76 7.61 1.61 6.07
C ALA A 76 7.57 2.99 6.75
N VAL A 77 8.33 3.16 7.83
CA VAL A 77 8.47 4.46 8.50
C VAL A 77 9.74 5.14 8.00
N ALA A 78 9.61 6.37 7.49
CA ALA A 78 10.73 7.13 6.99
C ALA A 78 11.71 7.43 8.14
N ARG A 79 12.96 6.98 7.98
CA ARG A 79 13.96 7.00 9.05
C ARG A 79 14.68 8.34 9.19
N MET A 80 14.85 9.05 8.07
CA MET A 80 15.67 10.23 7.94
C MET A 80 15.03 11.23 6.96
N GLY A 81 15.49 12.48 7.01
CA GLY A 81 15.04 13.51 6.08
C GLY A 81 13.80 14.27 6.57
N PRO A 82 13.21 15.14 5.72
CA PRO A 82 12.10 15.99 6.11
C PRO A 82 10.82 15.22 6.47
N ASP A 83 10.70 13.97 6.01
CA ASP A 83 9.55 13.11 6.27
C ASP A 83 9.78 12.12 7.42
N GLN A 84 10.86 12.28 8.19
CA GLN A 84 11.18 11.41 9.31
C GLN A 84 9.98 11.19 10.24
N GLY A 85 9.69 9.93 10.55
CA GLY A 85 8.57 9.51 11.40
C GLY A 85 7.22 9.39 10.69
N ARG A 86 7.13 9.81 9.43
CA ARG A 86 5.95 9.57 8.59
C ARG A 86 5.98 8.15 8.02
N TYR A 87 4.80 7.65 7.69
CA TYR A 87 4.62 6.32 7.10
C TYR A 87 4.52 6.47 5.59
N SER A 88 5.41 5.83 4.84
CA SER A 88 5.32 5.67 3.39
C SER A 88 4.41 4.48 3.09
N VAL A 89 3.24 4.74 2.51
CA VAL A 89 2.32 3.72 2.01
C VAL A 89 2.49 3.64 0.51
N GLU A 90 2.82 2.45 0.01
CA GLU A 90 3.12 2.26 -1.40
C GLU A 90 2.27 1.14 -1.96
N VAL A 91 1.69 1.35 -3.14
CA VAL A 91 0.85 0.38 -3.82
C VAL A 91 1.43 0.08 -5.19
N GLY A 92 1.71 -1.20 -5.44
CA GLY A 92 2.34 -1.66 -6.66
C GLY A 92 1.50 -2.67 -7.43
N PHE A 93 1.49 -2.54 -8.75
CA PHE A 93 0.75 -3.43 -9.66
C PHE A 93 1.29 -3.33 -11.10
N PRO A 94 0.97 -4.29 -11.98
CA PRO A 94 1.31 -4.21 -13.40
C PRO A 94 0.61 -3.03 -14.09
N GLY A 95 1.36 -2.22 -14.83
CA GLY A 95 0.86 -1.19 -15.73
C GLY A 95 1.15 -1.48 -17.19
N ALA A 96 0.67 -0.59 -18.06
CA ALA A 96 0.73 -0.78 -19.52
C ALA A 96 2.15 -0.81 -20.11
N ARG A 97 3.15 -0.27 -19.40
CA ARG A 97 4.56 -0.19 -19.84
C ARG A 97 5.55 -0.88 -18.89
N GLY A 98 5.04 -1.62 -17.91
CA GLY A 98 5.83 -2.14 -16.78
C GLY A 98 5.08 -1.94 -15.47
N GLY A 99 5.69 -2.33 -14.35
CA GLY A 99 5.13 -2.10 -13.02
C GLY A 99 4.84 -0.61 -12.79
N GLU A 100 3.76 -0.33 -12.08
CA GLU A 100 3.47 0.99 -11.53
C GLU A 100 3.56 0.92 -10.02
N LEU A 101 4.16 1.95 -9.43
CA LEU A 101 4.25 2.15 -7.99
C LEU A 101 3.67 3.52 -7.67
N TRP A 102 2.78 3.56 -6.68
CA TRP A 102 2.15 4.79 -6.21
C TRP A 102 2.43 4.94 -4.72
N VAL A 103 2.92 6.11 -4.32
CA VAL A 103 3.42 6.38 -2.96
C VAL A 103 2.60 7.49 -2.31
N HIS A 104 2.27 7.32 -1.04
CA HIS A 104 1.64 8.35 -0.23
C HIS A 104 2.24 8.38 1.18
N LEU A 105 2.64 9.56 1.62
CA LEU A 105 3.15 9.79 2.97
C LEU A 105 2.02 10.18 3.92
N VAL A 106 1.77 9.35 4.92
CA VAL A 106 0.78 9.62 5.98
C VAL A 106 1.45 9.91 7.32
N SER A 107 0.70 10.53 8.23
CA SER A 107 1.28 11.06 9.48
C SER A 107 1.39 10.03 10.59
N ASP A 108 0.62 8.93 10.53
CA ASP A 108 0.53 7.95 11.61
C ASP A 108 0.11 6.55 11.11
N ALA A 109 0.33 5.55 11.95
CA ALA A 109 0.01 4.15 11.69
C ALA A 109 -1.48 3.91 11.44
N GLY A 110 -2.37 4.69 12.06
CA GLY A 110 -3.82 4.54 11.87
C GLY A 110 -4.27 4.91 10.46
N GLN A 111 -3.69 5.97 9.89
CA GLN A 111 -3.90 6.33 8.50
C GLN A 111 -3.35 5.26 7.54
N ALA A 112 -2.17 4.71 7.82
CA ALA A 112 -1.62 3.59 7.04
C ALA A 112 -2.55 2.37 7.12
N ALA A 113 -2.95 1.98 8.33
CA ALA A 113 -3.86 0.85 8.57
C ALA A 113 -5.21 1.01 7.84
N ALA A 114 -5.71 2.22 7.65
CA ALA A 114 -6.94 2.45 6.89
C ALA A 114 -6.81 2.00 5.41
N TYR A 115 -5.66 2.24 4.77
CA TYR A 115 -5.40 1.78 3.40
C TYR A 115 -5.28 0.26 3.33
N PHE A 116 -4.56 -0.35 4.27
CA PHE A 116 -4.45 -1.82 4.37
C PHE A 116 -5.81 -2.47 4.64
N SER A 117 -6.63 -1.88 5.51
CA SER A 117 -7.98 -2.38 5.82
C SER A 117 -8.87 -2.35 4.59
N ALA A 118 -8.83 -1.27 3.82
CA ALA A 118 -9.55 -1.17 2.55
C ALA A 118 -9.11 -2.25 1.56
N ALA A 119 -7.80 -2.44 1.38
CA ALA A 119 -7.24 -3.47 0.50
C ALA A 119 -7.64 -4.88 0.96
N TYR A 120 -7.41 -5.22 2.23
CA TYR A 120 -7.69 -6.53 2.82
C TYR A 120 -9.16 -6.92 2.72
N GLN A 121 -10.07 -5.94 2.80
CA GLN A 121 -11.52 -6.14 2.65
C GLN A 121 -11.99 -6.06 1.18
N HIS A 122 -11.07 -6.01 0.22
CA HIS A 122 -11.34 -5.86 -1.21
C HIS A 122 -12.22 -4.64 -1.54
N ARG A 123 -12.08 -3.57 -0.76
CA ARG A 123 -12.74 -2.29 -0.99
C ARG A 123 -11.89 -1.43 -1.91
N LYS A 124 -12.52 -0.42 -2.51
CA LYS A 124 -11.80 0.57 -3.32
C LYS A 124 -10.87 1.40 -2.42
N ILE A 125 -9.60 1.45 -2.79
CA ILE A 125 -8.59 2.31 -2.17
C ILE A 125 -8.75 3.73 -2.73
N ASP A 126 -8.71 4.72 -1.84
CA ASP A 126 -8.68 6.12 -2.23
C ASP A 126 -7.23 6.55 -2.50
N PHE A 127 -6.89 6.75 -3.77
CA PHE A 127 -5.55 7.20 -4.16
C PHE A 127 -5.37 8.72 -4.09
N THR A 128 -6.27 9.45 -3.43
CA THR A 128 -6.10 10.89 -3.23
C THR A 128 -4.85 11.16 -2.39
N GLY A 129 -3.91 11.95 -2.94
CA GLY A 129 -2.63 12.24 -2.30
C GLY A 129 -1.51 11.26 -2.63
N PHE A 130 -1.80 10.17 -3.36
CA PHE A 130 -0.77 9.31 -3.92
C PHE A 130 -0.12 9.98 -5.13
N GLU A 131 1.19 9.85 -5.21
CA GLU A 131 2.01 10.26 -6.34
C GLU A 131 2.57 9.01 -7.02
N LYS A 132 2.70 9.04 -8.34
CA LYS A 132 3.30 7.93 -9.09
C LYS A 132 4.82 8.03 -9.00
N GLU A 133 5.47 6.97 -8.55
CA GLU A 133 6.92 6.87 -8.53
C GLU A 133 7.44 6.62 -9.95
N GLU A 134 8.49 7.34 -10.35
CA GLU A 134 9.23 7.06 -11.59
C GLU A 134 10.23 5.93 -11.31
N LEU A 135 9.88 4.71 -11.74
CA LEU A 135 10.73 3.51 -11.67
C LEU A 135 11.79 3.46 -12.77
#